data_AF-F4WQB3-F1
#
_entry.id   AF-F4WQB3-F1
#
_cell.length_a   1.000
_cell.length_b   1.000
_cell.length_c   1.000
_cell.angle_alpha   90.00
_cell.angle_beta   90.00
_cell.angle_gamma   90.00
#
_symmetry.space_group_name_H-M   'P 1'
#
loop_
_entity.id
_entity.type
_entity.pdbx_description
1 polymer ?
#
loop_
_entity_poly.entity_id
_entity_poly.type
_entity_poly.pdbx_seq_one_letter_code
_entity_poly.pdbx_strand_id
1 'polypeptide(L)'
;VEQRYAIKFCVRLGKNATETFQMLQEAFKEGREEVADEPRSGRPTTARTNENVNRVCEVLRSDRLSIQYIADTLNMSTFAVHGIVTENLQMRKVCAKLVPRS
;
A
#
# COMPACT_ATOMS: atom_id res chain seq x y z
N VAL A 1 14.15 -19.78 10.85
CA VAL A 1 13.14 -19.61 11.92
C VAL A 1 11.74 -20.01 11.43
N GLU A 2 11.32 -19.57 10.24
CA GLU A 2 9.99 -19.89 9.68
C GLU A 2 9.75 -21.37 9.37
N GLN A 3 10.71 -22.09 8.76
CA GLN A 3 10.57 -23.53 8.49
C GLN A 3 10.33 -24.36 9.76
N ARG A 4 10.98 -23.99 10.88
CA ARG A 4 10.79 -24.65 12.18
C ARG A 4 9.37 -24.44 12.72
N TYR A 5 8.78 -23.27 12.49
CA TYR A 5 7.38 -23.01 12.84
C TYR A 5 6.42 -23.78 11.93
N ALA A 6 6.69 -23.84 10.62
CA ALA A 6 5.89 -24.60 9.67
C ALA A 6 5.88 -26.11 9.98
N ILE A 7 7.05 -26.69 10.30
CA ILE A 7 7.15 -28.08 10.77
C ILE A 7 6.33 -28.28 12.06
N LYS A 8 6.53 -27.42 13.06
CA LYS A 8 5.80 -27.51 14.34
C LYS A 8 4.28 -27.34 14.16
N PHE A 9 3.87 -26.53 13.18
CA PHE A 9 2.47 -26.33 12.81
C PHE A 9 1.87 -27.60 12.19
N CYS A 10 2.53 -28.21 11.20
CA CYS A 10 2.07 -29.45 10.57
C CYS A 10 1.97 -30.62 11.57
N VAL A 11 2.96 -30.75 12.47
CA VAL A 11 2.92 -31.72 13.55
C VAL A 11 1.72 -31.48 14.48
N ARG A 12 1.42 -30.23 14.82
CA ARG A 12 0.24 -29.89 15.64
C ARG A 12 -1.08 -30.16 14.93
N LEU A 13 -1.11 -30.10 13.60
CA LEU A 13 -2.26 -30.49 12.78
C LEU A 13 -2.41 -32.01 12.63
N GLY A 14 -1.54 -32.81 13.24
CA GLY A 14 -1.59 -34.27 13.16
C GLY A 14 -1.15 -34.83 11.81
N LYS A 15 -0.44 -34.04 10.99
CA LYS A 15 0.11 -34.51 9.71
C LYS A 15 1.26 -35.47 9.95
N ASN A 16 1.32 -36.52 9.14
CA ASN A 16 2.44 -37.46 9.19
C ASN A 16 3.69 -36.86 8.51
N ALA A 17 4.83 -37.54 8.64
CA ALA A 17 6.10 -37.03 8.13
C ALA A 17 6.08 -36.79 6.61
N THR A 18 5.45 -37.68 5.84
CA THR A 18 5.39 -37.59 4.37
C THR A 18 4.50 -36.44 3.91
N GLU A 19 3.32 -36.28 4.51
CA GLU A 19 2.43 -35.14 4.25
C GLU A 19 3.09 -33.82 4.63
N THR A 20 3.73 -33.78 5.80
CA THR A 20 4.46 -32.59 6.26
C THR A 20 5.58 -32.23 5.28
N PHE A 21 6.32 -33.23 4.79
CA PHE A 21 7.37 -33.02 3.81
C PHE A 21 6.83 -32.46 2.49
N GLN A 22 5.74 -33.04 1.94
CA GLN A 22 5.11 -32.53 0.72
C GLN A 22 4.59 -31.10 0.87
N MET A 23 3.90 -30.80 1.98
CA MET A 23 3.41 -29.45 2.26
C MET A 23 4.55 -28.43 2.40
N LEU A 24 5.67 -28.84 3.00
CA LEU A 24 6.86 -27.98 3.11
C LEU A 24 7.56 -27.82 1.78
N GLN A 25 7.60 -28.84 0.92
CA GLN A 25 8.19 -28.74 -0.41
C GLN A 25 7.36 -27.84 -1.34
N GLU A 26 6.03 -27.90 -1.22
CA GLU A 26 5.11 -27.01 -1.93
C GLU A 26 5.23 -25.57 -1.43
N ALA A 27 5.23 -25.38 -0.10
CA ALA A 27 5.34 -24.05 0.50
C ALA A 27 6.73 -23.44 0.33
N PHE A 28 7.79 -24.23 0.44
CA PHE A 28 9.19 -23.82 0.35
C PHE A 28 9.84 -24.62 -0.78
N LYS A 29 9.65 -24.19 -2.04
CA LYS A 29 10.35 -24.77 -3.19
C LYS A 29 11.85 -24.89 -2.88
N GLU A 30 12.46 -26.02 -3.27
CA GLU A 30 13.89 -26.31 -3.05
C GLU A 30 14.75 -25.14 -3.56
N GLY A 31 15.39 -24.40 -2.64
CA GLY A 31 16.31 -23.31 -2.99
C GLY A 31 15.72 -21.90 -2.98
N ARG A 32 15.09 -21.46 -1.88
CA ARG A 32 14.85 -20.02 -1.67
C ARG A 32 16.20 -19.29 -1.41
N GLU A 33 16.83 -18.79 -2.46
CA GLU A 33 17.94 -17.83 -2.36
C GLU A 33 17.47 -16.40 -2.02
N GLU A 34 16.19 -16.07 -2.21
CA GLU A 34 15.61 -14.79 -1.81
C GLU A 34 14.52 -14.93 -0.73
N VAL A 35 14.74 -14.24 0.37
CA VAL A 35 13.77 -13.99 1.46
C VAL A 35 13.28 -12.55 1.33
N ALA A 36 12.72 -12.20 0.18
CA ALA A 36 12.06 -10.91 0.02
C ALA A 36 10.62 -11.03 0.54
N ASP A 37 10.23 -10.11 1.42
CA ASP A 37 8.84 -9.98 1.86
C ASP A 37 7.96 -9.66 0.63
N GLU A 38 6.89 -10.42 0.43
CA GLU A 38 5.85 -10.03 -0.53
C GLU A 38 5.26 -8.66 -0.14
N PRO A 39 4.91 -7.81 -1.12
CA PRO A 39 4.35 -6.49 -0.85
C PRO A 39 3.11 -6.62 0.03
N ARG A 40 3.24 -6.18 1.29
CA ARG A 40 2.15 -6.24 2.26
C ARG A 40 1.04 -5.30 1.80
N SER A 41 -0.17 -5.80 1.71
CA SER A 41 -1.39 -4.98 1.59
C SER A 41 -1.62 -4.25 2.91
N GLY A 42 -0.87 -3.17 3.13
CA GLY A 42 -1.14 -2.23 4.20
C GLY A 42 -2.58 -1.71 4.12
N ARG A 43 -3.11 -1.17 5.22
CA ARG A 43 -4.47 -0.65 5.27
C ARG A 43 -4.68 0.40 4.18
N PRO A 44 -5.56 0.18 3.18
CA PRO A 44 -5.93 1.25 2.26
C PRO A 44 -6.59 2.35 3.08
N THR A 45 -6.09 3.58 2.94
CA THR A 45 -6.78 4.70 3.59
C THR A 45 -8.08 4.90 2.82
N THR A 46 -9.24 4.81 3.48
CA THR A 46 -10.56 5.02 2.83
C THR A 46 -10.65 6.35 2.09
N ALA A 47 -9.82 7.31 2.46
CA ALA A 47 -9.75 8.62 1.83
C ALA A 47 -9.05 8.62 0.45
N ARG A 48 -8.23 7.61 0.10
CA ARG A 48 -7.38 7.60 -1.11
C ARG A 48 -7.89 6.65 -2.21
N THR A 49 -9.21 6.55 -2.34
CA THR A 49 -9.84 5.82 -3.45
C THR A 49 -9.58 6.53 -4.78
N ASN A 50 -9.64 5.80 -5.89
CA ASN A 50 -9.47 6.37 -7.24
C ASN A 50 -10.45 7.50 -7.52
N GLU A 51 -11.67 7.41 -6.99
CA GLU A 51 -12.68 8.47 -7.11
C GLU A 51 -12.23 9.77 -6.44
N ASN A 52 -11.73 9.70 -5.20
CA ASN A 52 -11.25 10.87 -4.48
C ASN A 52 -9.98 11.46 -5.14
N VAL A 53 -9.09 10.60 -5.65
CA VAL A 53 -7.91 11.06 -6.42
C VAL A 53 -8.32 11.85 -7.65
N ASN A 54 -9.30 11.35 -8.40
CA ASN A 54 -9.82 12.04 -9.58
C ASN A 54 -10.45 13.38 -9.21
N ARG A 55 -11.28 13.44 -8.16
CA ARG A 55 -11.89 14.69 -7.67
C ARG A 55 -10.82 15.74 -7.30
N VAL A 56 -9.76 15.33 -6.59
CA VAL A 56 -8.63 16.22 -6.27
C VAL A 56 -7.89 16.67 -7.53
N CYS A 57 -7.70 15.79 -8.50
CA CYS A 57 -7.04 16.12 -9.77
C CYS A 57 -7.82 17.16 -10.57
N GLU A 58 -9.14 17.02 -10.68
CA GLU A 58 -9.99 17.99 -11.39
C GLU A 58 -9.91 19.38 -10.75
N VAL A 59 -10.01 19.47 -9.42
CA VAL A 59 -9.91 20.74 -8.70
C VAL A 59 -8.54 21.41 -8.90
N LEU A 60 -7.47 20.63 -8.98
CA LEU A 60 -6.12 21.15 -9.23
C LEU A 60 -5.88 21.69 -10.64
N ARG A 61 -6.71 21.32 -11.63
CA ARG A 61 -6.56 21.81 -13.01
C ARG A 61 -7.05 23.24 -13.18
N SER A 62 -8.00 23.67 -12.36
CA SER A 62 -8.65 24.98 -12.53
C SER A 62 -7.85 26.15 -11.94
N ASP A 63 -7.16 26.01 -10.80
CA ASP A 63 -6.56 27.18 -10.11
C ASP A 63 -5.38 26.89 -9.14
N ARG A 64 -4.67 27.96 -8.70
CA ARG A 64 -3.65 27.93 -7.62
C ARG A 64 -4.31 27.77 -6.24
N LEU A 65 -4.88 26.61 -5.98
CA LEU A 65 -5.65 26.35 -4.77
C LEU A 65 -4.77 25.87 -3.61
N SER A 66 -5.17 26.24 -2.39
CA SER A 66 -4.55 25.73 -1.16
C SER A 66 -5.07 24.34 -0.84
N ILE A 67 -4.26 23.52 -0.16
CA ILE A 67 -4.68 22.19 0.30
C ILE A 67 -5.93 22.30 1.21
N GLN A 68 -6.01 23.36 2.03
CA GLN A 68 -7.16 23.61 2.89
C GLN A 68 -8.43 23.84 2.07
N TYR A 69 -8.37 24.68 1.03
CA TYR A 69 -9.53 24.95 0.17
C TYR A 69 -10.04 23.67 -0.51
N ILE A 70 -9.13 22.82 -0.99
CA ILE A 70 -9.49 21.55 -1.62
C ILE A 70 -10.12 20.60 -0.60
N ALA A 71 -9.58 20.54 0.63
CA ALA A 71 -10.12 19.73 1.71
C ALA A 71 -11.55 20.16 2.08
N ASP A 72 -11.78 21.47 2.21
CA ASP A 72 -13.10 22.03 2.52
C ASP A 72 -14.10 21.78 1.38
N THR A 73 -13.67 21.94 0.12
CA THR A 73 -14.51 21.74 -1.07
C THR A 73 -14.94 20.27 -1.25
N LEU A 74 -14.02 19.33 -1.02
CA LEU A 74 -14.28 17.91 -1.22
C LEU A 74 -14.75 17.20 0.06
N ASN A 75 -14.92 17.94 1.16
CA ASN A 75 -15.24 17.42 2.49
C ASN A 75 -14.30 16.27 2.91
N MET A 76 -13.00 16.49 2.71
CA MET A 76 -11.94 15.54 3.03
C MET A 76 -11.02 16.11 4.11
N SER A 77 -10.29 15.23 4.80
CA SER A 77 -9.26 15.71 5.72
C SER A 77 -8.10 16.34 4.93
N THR A 78 -7.51 17.40 5.49
CA THR A 78 -6.30 18.05 4.94
C THR A 78 -5.16 17.07 4.76
N PHE A 79 -5.02 16.11 5.68
CA PHE A 79 -4.04 15.03 5.59
C PHE A 79 -4.28 14.10 4.39
N ALA A 80 -5.54 13.74 4.12
CA ALA A 80 -5.88 12.90 2.97
C ALA A 80 -5.58 13.63 1.65
N VAL A 81 -5.98 14.90 1.53
CA VAL A 81 -5.69 15.72 0.35
C VAL A 81 -4.18 15.86 0.18
N HIS A 82 -3.44 16.15 1.26
CA HIS A 82 -1.98 16.22 1.22
C HIS A 82 -1.37 14.92 0.68
N GLY A 83 -1.73 13.76 1.23
CA GLY A 83 -1.24 12.46 0.76
C GLY A 83 -1.56 12.22 -0.72
N ILE A 84 -2.80 12.50 -1.15
CA ILE A 84 -3.20 12.38 -2.56
C ILE A 84 -2.33 13.26 -3.45
N VAL A 85 -2.15 14.53 -3.10
CA VAL A 85 -1.32 15.48 -3.85
C VAL A 85 0.12 15.00 -3.92
N THR A 86 0.71 14.57 -2.81
CA THR A 86 2.16 14.27 -2.76
C THR A 86 2.54 12.89 -3.25
N GLU A 87 1.74 11.86 -2.99
CA GLU A 87 2.13 10.46 -3.29
C GLU A 87 1.29 9.83 -4.42
N ASN A 88 0.02 10.21 -4.60
CA ASN A 88 -0.77 9.67 -5.73
C ASN A 88 -0.56 10.50 -7.00
N LEU A 89 -0.64 11.83 -6.89
CA LEU A 89 -0.47 12.75 -8.02
C LEU A 89 0.99 13.17 -8.21
N GLN A 90 1.88 12.80 -7.29
CA GLN A 90 3.30 13.15 -7.35
C GLN A 90 3.54 14.66 -7.55
N MET A 91 2.69 15.50 -6.95
CA MET A 91 2.82 16.95 -7.00
C MET A 91 3.69 17.43 -5.83
N ARG A 92 4.32 18.58 -6.02
CA ARG A 92 5.07 19.31 -4.99
C ARG A 92 4.68 20.78 -5.01
N LYS A 93 4.77 21.43 -3.85
CA LYS A 93 4.57 22.87 -3.75
C LYS A 93 5.89 23.59 -4.03
N VAL A 94 5.87 24.47 -5.03
CA VAL A 94 6.96 25.41 -5.32
C VAL A 94 6.40 26.81 -5.14
N CYS A 95 6.88 27.52 -4.12
CA CYS A 95 6.29 28.76 -3.63
C CYS A 95 4.78 28.58 -3.39
N ALA A 96 3.92 29.33 -4.10
CA ALA A 96 2.47 29.23 -4.01
C ALA A 96 1.82 28.39 -5.15
N LYS A 97 2.59 27.58 -5.88
CA LYS A 97 2.07 26.76 -6.99
C LYS A 97 2.32 25.27 -6.75
N LEU A 98 1.36 24.41 -7.08
CA LEU A 98 1.54 22.96 -7.13
C LEU A 98 2.03 22.56 -8.53
N VAL A 99 3.11 21.79 -8.60
CA VAL A 99 3.75 21.34 -9.84
C VAL A 99 4.09 19.86 -9.76
N PRO A 100 4.12 19.11 -10.88
CA PRO A 100 4.57 17.73 -10.89
C PRO A 100 6.02 17.59 -10.39
N ARG A 101 6.32 16.50 -9.69
CA ARG A 101 7.69 16.05 -9.40
C ARG A 101 8.29 15.50 -10.68
N SER A 102 9.51 15.96 -10.99
CA SER A 102 10.33 15.47 -12.10
C SER A 102 11.07 14.21 -11.70
#